data_AF-A0A7K4GQS7-F1
#
_entry.id   AF-A0A7K4GQS7-F1
#
_cell.length_a   1.000
_cell.length_b   1.000
_cell.length_c   1.000
_cell.angle_alpha   90.00
_cell.angle_beta   90.00
_cell.angle_gamma   90.00
#
_symmetry.space_group_name_H-M   'P 1'
#
loop_
_entity.id
_entity.type
_entity.pdbx_description
1 polymer ?
#
loop_
_entity_poly.entity_id
_entity_poly.type
_entity_poly.pdbx_seq_one_letter_code
_entity_poly.pdbx_strand_id
1 'polypeptide(L)'
;MPEKIVKDYYMKNKAKFMTQFDKFIHISKDLLVKQFNESQMEVIFDKMRKEYENLIPEIPYIGGRRNPFTSMLVDCVAMLAFFRTLENEGLSYGEIGEFNYGFWEKINKIRVHKLEKLGQNPIDQYFNETYLTFTKNLAKTSQLRKYPDDWVMEYVEGDGKTFDYGNKFTECGVHKVFKKLGAEKYVPFLCLTDFALGNVYGFGFTRTQTLGNGDPICDHTFLKKGTTPRAWPPDKLQEFKMKLE
;
A
#
# COMPACT_ATOMS: atom_id res chain seq x y z
N MET A 1 -10.40 22.03 -8.29
CA MET A 1 -9.68 21.82 -9.58
C MET A 1 -10.66 21.19 -10.55
N PRO A 2 -10.74 21.58 -11.84
CA PRO A 2 -11.78 21.08 -12.72
C PRO A 2 -11.69 19.56 -12.87
N GLU A 3 -12.83 18.84 -12.78
CA GLU A 3 -12.93 17.37 -13.01
C GLU A 3 -12.22 16.92 -14.30
N LYS A 4 -12.16 17.80 -15.29
CA LYS A 4 -11.47 17.60 -16.57
C LYS A 4 -9.97 17.34 -16.42
N ILE A 5 -9.28 17.95 -15.45
CA ILE A 5 -7.83 17.74 -15.21
C ILE A 5 -7.58 16.37 -14.56
N VAL A 6 -8.52 15.90 -13.72
CA VAL A 6 -8.45 14.61 -13.01
C VAL A 6 -8.54 13.44 -13.99
N LYS A 7 -9.56 13.45 -14.85
CA LYS A 7 -9.71 12.42 -15.90
C LYS A 7 -8.54 12.41 -16.87
N ASP A 8 -7.93 13.56 -17.13
CA ASP A 8 -6.88 13.69 -18.13
C ASP A 8 -5.56 13.02 -17.70
N TYR A 9 -5.12 13.14 -16.44
CA TYR A 9 -3.86 12.51 -16.02
C TYR A 9 -3.90 10.97 -16.05
N TYR A 10 -4.91 10.37 -15.41
CA TYR A 10 -4.95 8.91 -15.28
C TYR A 10 -5.25 8.23 -16.61
N MET A 11 -6.14 8.80 -17.42
CA MET A 11 -6.44 8.26 -18.75
C MET A 11 -5.24 8.38 -19.71
N LYS A 12 -4.49 9.49 -19.67
CA LYS A 12 -3.24 9.62 -20.46
C LYS A 12 -2.18 8.59 -20.08
N ASN A 13 -2.16 8.16 -18.82
CA ASN A 13 -1.19 7.18 -18.31
C ASN A 13 -1.77 5.76 -18.21
N LYS A 14 -3.00 5.53 -18.66
CA LYS A 14 -3.73 4.25 -18.53
C LYS A 14 -2.91 3.07 -19.02
N ALA A 15 -2.32 3.17 -20.21
CA ALA A 15 -1.50 2.09 -20.78
C ALA A 15 -0.35 1.69 -19.84
N LYS A 16 0.34 2.67 -19.24
CA LYS A 16 1.42 2.43 -18.27
C LYS A 16 0.90 1.71 -17.02
N PHE A 17 -0.26 2.13 -16.50
CA PHE A 17 -0.87 1.50 -15.33
C PHE A 17 -1.32 0.07 -15.63
N MET A 18 -1.89 -0.19 -16.81
CA MET A 18 -2.25 -1.55 -17.23
C MET A 18 -1.02 -2.45 -17.38
N THR A 19 0.07 -1.96 -17.97
CA THR A 19 1.32 -2.72 -18.04
C THR A 19 1.91 -3.03 -16.65
N GLN A 20 1.77 -2.12 -15.70
CA GLN A 20 2.16 -2.39 -14.32
C GLN A 20 1.25 -3.45 -13.67
N PHE A 21 -0.05 -3.36 -13.91
CA PHE A 21 -1.04 -4.33 -13.43
C PHE A 21 -0.77 -5.75 -13.96
N ASP A 22 -0.38 -5.87 -15.22
CA ASP A 22 -0.01 -7.17 -15.81
C ASP A 22 1.18 -7.82 -15.09
N LYS A 23 2.10 -7.02 -14.56
CA LYS A 23 3.18 -7.53 -13.71
C LYS A 23 2.65 -8.01 -12.36
N PHE A 24 1.65 -7.33 -11.79
CA PHE A 24 1.01 -7.78 -10.55
C PHE A 24 0.30 -9.13 -10.78
N ILE A 25 -0.45 -9.27 -11.88
CA ILE A 25 -1.06 -10.55 -12.30
C ILE A 25 0.01 -11.64 -12.38
N HIS A 26 1.10 -11.40 -13.13
CA HIS A 26 2.17 -12.39 -13.29
C HIS A 26 2.78 -12.81 -11.95
N ILE A 27 3.04 -11.84 -11.06
CA ILE A 27 3.60 -12.10 -9.74
C ILE A 27 2.63 -12.84 -8.83
N SER A 28 1.32 -12.65 -8.99
CA SER A 28 0.28 -13.31 -8.19
C SER A 28 0.01 -14.77 -8.54
N LYS A 29 0.45 -15.27 -9.72
CA LYS A 29 0.10 -16.61 -10.21
C LYS A 29 0.42 -17.71 -9.19
N ASP A 30 1.61 -17.71 -8.61
CA ASP A 30 2.04 -18.70 -7.62
C ASP A 30 1.34 -18.59 -6.25
N LEU A 31 0.72 -17.44 -5.95
CA LEU A 31 -0.07 -17.27 -4.73
C LEU A 31 -1.48 -17.80 -4.88
N LEU A 32 -1.98 -17.94 -6.11
CA LEU A 32 -3.36 -18.32 -6.42
C LEU A 32 -3.49 -19.74 -6.98
N VAL A 33 -2.40 -20.39 -7.38
CA VAL A 33 -2.40 -21.76 -7.92
C VAL A 33 -2.91 -22.82 -6.94
N LYS A 34 -2.97 -22.52 -5.63
CA LYS A 34 -3.53 -23.45 -4.63
C LYS A 34 -5.05 -23.39 -4.58
N GLN A 35 -5.63 -22.27 -4.99
CA GLN A 35 -7.07 -21.99 -4.91
C GLN A 35 -7.75 -22.21 -6.26
N PHE A 36 -7.02 -21.99 -7.35
CA PHE A 36 -7.56 -22.02 -8.70
C PHE A 36 -6.67 -22.84 -9.64
N ASN A 37 -7.31 -23.63 -10.51
CA ASN A 37 -6.61 -24.30 -11.60
C ASN A 37 -6.27 -23.31 -12.74
N GLU A 38 -5.50 -23.75 -13.74
CA GLU A 38 -4.98 -22.87 -14.79
C GLU A 38 -6.08 -22.20 -15.64
N SER A 39 -7.13 -22.94 -16.03
CA SER A 39 -8.22 -22.35 -16.83
C SER A 39 -9.07 -21.36 -16.03
N GLN A 40 -9.27 -21.61 -14.73
CA GLN A 40 -9.90 -20.64 -13.83
C GLN A 40 -9.05 -19.37 -13.71
N MET A 41 -7.73 -19.50 -13.52
CA MET A 41 -6.83 -18.36 -13.35
C MET A 41 -6.83 -17.42 -14.56
N GLU A 42 -6.87 -17.96 -15.79
CA GLU A 42 -6.94 -17.11 -16.99
C GLU A 42 -8.19 -16.22 -16.99
N VAL A 43 -9.36 -16.81 -16.69
CA VAL A 43 -10.63 -16.07 -16.61
C VAL A 43 -10.61 -15.05 -15.47
N ILE A 44 -10.05 -15.42 -14.32
CA ILE A 44 -9.95 -14.56 -13.14
C ILE A 44 -9.03 -13.36 -13.43
N PHE A 45 -7.90 -13.56 -14.09
CA PHE A 45 -6.98 -12.48 -14.44
C PHE A 45 -7.58 -11.51 -15.45
N ASP A 46 -8.37 -12.00 -16.41
CA ASP A 46 -9.12 -11.14 -17.32
C ASP A 46 -10.18 -10.30 -16.58
N LYS A 47 -10.87 -10.88 -15.59
CA LYS A 47 -11.82 -10.14 -14.73
C LYS A 47 -11.10 -9.06 -13.91
N MET A 48 -9.97 -9.40 -13.28
CA MET A 48 -9.15 -8.43 -12.52
C MET A 48 -8.68 -7.28 -13.41
N ARG A 49 -8.24 -7.58 -14.65
CA ARG A 49 -7.79 -6.57 -15.60
C ARG A 49 -8.91 -5.61 -15.98
N LYS A 50 -10.10 -6.14 -16.31
CA LYS A 50 -11.29 -5.31 -16.63
C LYS A 50 -11.75 -4.47 -15.44
N GLU A 51 -11.75 -5.04 -14.24
CA GLU A 51 -12.09 -4.32 -13.01
C GLU A 51 -11.12 -3.16 -12.77
N TYR A 52 -9.80 -3.39 -12.87
CA TYR A 52 -8.84 -2.31 -12.71
C TYR A 52 -8.97 -1.24 -13.78
N GLU A 53 -9.22 -1.64 -15.03
CA GLU A 53 -9.45 -0.71 -16.14
C GLU A 53 -10.60 0.27 -15.86
N ASN A 54 -11.66 -0.21 -15.22
CA ASN A 54 -12.82 0.58 -14.78
C ASN A 54 -12.53 1.44 -13.55
N LEU A 55 -11.60 1.02 -12.68
CA LEU A 55 -11.21 1.75 -11.47
C LEU A 55 -10.24 2.91 -11.73
N ILE A 56 -9.41 2.85 -12.78
CA ILE A 56 -8.45 3.92 -13.14
C ILE A 56 -9.07 5.33 -13.18
N PRO A 57 -10.22 5.58 -13.84
CA PRO A 57 -10.82 6.93 -13.86
C PRO A 57 -11.36 7.39 -12.51
N GLU A 58 -11.56 6.49 -11.55
CA GLU A 58 -12.07 6.80 -10.21
C GLU A 58 -10.97 7.22 -9.23
N ILE A 59 -9.69 7.07 -9.60
CA ILE A 59 -8.56 7.48 -8.78
C ILE A 59 -8.55 9.02 -8.66
N PRO A 60 -8.63 9.58 -7.45
CA PRO A 60 -8.63 11.03 -7.28
C PRO A 60 -7.25 11.60 -7.61
N TYR A 61 -7.23 12.76 -8.28
CA TYR A 61 -5.97 13.41 -8.60
C TYR A 61 -5.39 14.13 -7.38
N ILE A 62 -4.24 13.64 -6.94
CA ILE A 62 -3.49 14.19 -5.81
C ILE A 62 -2.17 14.86 -6.23
N GLY A 63 -2.05 15.30 -7.50
CA GLY A 63 -0.84 15.97 -8.01
C GLY A 63 0.01 15.15 -8.97
N GLY A 64 -0.42 13.93 -9.33
CA GLY A 64 0.22 13.10 -10.34
C GLY A 64 1.70 12.85 -10.02
N ARG A 65 2.57 12.89 -11.05
CA ARG A 65 4.02 12.65 -10.89
C ARG A 65 4.71 13.56 -9.85
N ARG A 66 4.14 14.73 -9.52
CA ARG A 66 4.73 15.66 -8.54
C ARG A 66 4.42 15.27 -7.09
N ASN A 67 3.44 14.40 -6.86
CA ASN A 67 3.15 13.87 -5.52
C ASN A 67 3.62 12.41 -5.42
N PRO A 68 4.58 12.11 -4.53
CA PRO A 68 5.10 10.74 -4.34
C PRO A 68 4.04 9.73 -3.90
N PHE A 69 2.96 10.16 -3.23
CA PHE A 69 1.87 9.27 -2.84
C PHE A 69 1.02 8.79 -4.03
N THR A 70 1.14 9.40 -5.20
CA THR A 70 0.35 9.00 -6.38
C THR A 70 0.59 7.55 -6.78
N SER A 71 1.84 7.08 -6.80
CA SER A 71 2.11 5.68 -7.18
C SER A 71 1.55 4.71 -6.15
N MET A 72 1.62 5.05 -4.86
CA MET A 72 1.02 4.24 -3.80
C MET A 72 -0.51 4.16 -3.96
N LEU A 73 -1.17 5.30 -4.22
CA LEU A 73 -2.61 5.33 -4.42
C LEU A 73 -3.04 4.45 -5.62
N VAL A 74 -2.30 4.54 -6.72
CA VAL A 74 -2.53 3.72 -7.93
C VAL A 74 -2.37 2.24 -7.62
N ASP A 75 -1.29 1.85 -6.93
CA ASP A 75 -1.04 0.45 -6.57
C ASP A 75 -2.11 -0.10 -5.60
N CYS A 76 -2.58 0.71 -4.65
CA CYS A 76 -3.66 0.32 -3.76
C CYS A 76 -4.99 0.13 -4.51
N VAL A 77 -5.35 1.04 -5.43
CA VAL A 77 -6.56 0.88 -6.26
C VAL A 77 -6.43 -0.31 -7.22
N ALA A 78 -5.23 -0.64 -7.70
CA ALA A 78 -4.98 -1.89 -8.41
C ALA A 78 -5.31 -3.11 -7.54
N MET A 79 -4.87 -3.13 -6.28
CA MET A 79 -5.21 -4.24 -5.38
C MET A 79 -6.71 -4.37 -5.10
N LEU A 80 -7.49 -3.29 -5.17
CA LEU A 80 -8.95 -3.39 -5.07
C LEU A 80 -9.57 -4.27 -6.16
N ALA A 81 -9.01 -4.25 -7.38
CA ALA A 81 -9.46 -5.13 -8.46
C ALA A 81 -9.22 -6.61 -8.13
N PHE A 82 -8.09 -6.92 -7.46
CA PHE A 82 -7.83 -8.26 -6.94
C PHE A 82 -8.84 -8.62 -5.87
N PHE A 83 -9.04 -7.76 -4.85
CA PHE A 83 -9.91 -8.07 -3.71
C PHE A 83 -11.35 -8.35 -4.13
N ARG A 84 -11.93 -7.48 -4.97
CA ARG A 84 -13.29 -7.68 -5.48
C ARG A 84 -13.42 -8.93 -6.33
N THR A 85 -12.44 -9.19 -7.19
CA THR A 85 -12.50 -10.38 -8.04
C THR A 85 -12.38 -11.64 -7.19
N LEU A 86 -11.42 -11.72 -6.27
CA LEU A 86 -11.24 -12.89 -5.41
C LEU A 86 -12.45 -13.14 -4.49
N GLU A 87 -13.04 -12.08 -3.93
CA GLU A 87 -14.29 -12.19 -3.17
C GLU A 87 -15.44 -12.75 -4.02
N ASN A 88 -15.58 -12.27 -5.26
CA ASN A 88 -16.61 -12.78 -6.19
C ASN A 88 -16.36 -14.24 -6.61
N GLU A 89 -15.12 -14.72 -6.56
CA GLU A 89 -14.77 -16.13 -6.79
C GLU A 89 -14.89 -16.98 -5.51
N GLY A 90 -15.34 -16.39 -4.40
CA GLY A 90 -15.68 -17.11 -3.17
C GLY A 90 -14.59 -17.20 -2.12
N LEU A 91 -13.48 -16.47 -2.26
CA LEU A 91 -12.48 -16.39 -1.18
C LEU A 91 -13.06 -15.60 0.00
N SER A 92 -12.79 -16.10 1.20
CA SER A 92 -13.10 -15.42 2.45
C SER A 92 -12.29 -14.13 2.63
N TYR A 93 -12.75 -13.27 3.53
CA TYR A 93 -12.03 -12.05 3.89
C TYR A 93 -10.60 -12.37 4.37
N GLY A 94 -10.44 -13.37 5.23
CA GLY A 94 -9.14 -13.88 5.65
C GLY A 94 -8.23 -14.30 4.49
N GLU A 95 -8.72 -15.12 3.56
CA GLU A 95 -7.91 -15.57 2.41
C GLU A 95 -7.46 -14.42 1.50
N ILE A 96 -8.31 -13.42 1.31
CA ILE A 96 -7.96 -12.20 0.53
C ILE A 96 -6.86 -11.41 1.25
N GLY A 97 -6.94 -11.29 2.56
CA GLY A 97 -5.89 -10.62 3.35
C GLY A 97 -4.57 -11.39 3.33
N GLU A 98 -4.60 -12.72 3.41
CA GLU A 98 -3.41 -13.58 3.30
C GLU A 98 -2.74 -13.41 1.94
N PHE A 99 -3.55 -13.46 0.88
CA PHE A 99 -3.10 -13.19 -0.48
C PHE A 99 -2.42 -11.82 -0.58
N ASN A 100 -3.07 -10.75 -0.09
CA ASN A 100 -2.51 -9.40 -0.15
C ASN A 100 -1.16 -9.29 0.58
N TYR A 101 -1.07 -9.84 1.79
CA TYR A 101 0.16 -9.79 2.57
C TYR A 101 1.30 -10.56 1.88
N GLY A 102 1.02 -11.78 1.42
CA GLY A 102 1.98 -12.60 0.67
C GLY A 102 2.42 -11.95 -0.64
N PHE A 103 1.51 -11.29 -1.34
CA PHE A 103 1.79 -10.54 -2.57
C PHE A 103 2.80 -9.42 -2.32
N TRP A 104 2.58 -8.59 -1.30
CA TRP A 104 3.49 -7.48 -0.98
C TRP A 104 4.81 -7.96 -0.36
N GLU A 105 4.81 -9.04 0.42
CA GLU A 105 6.06 -9.71 0.83
C GLU A 105 6.91 -10.09 -0.40
N LYS A 106 6.29 -10.70 -1.42
CA LYS A 106 6.98 -11.13 -2.64
C LYS A 106 7.50 -9.95 -3.45
N ILE A 107 6.70 -8.90 -3.62
CA ILE A 107 7.11 -7.65 -4.28
C ILE A 107 8.31 -7.03 -3.56
N ASN A 108 8.29 -6.96 -2.22
CA ASN A 108 9.38 -6.41 -1.44
C ASN A 108 10.64 -7.29 -1.52
N LYS A 109 10.51 -8.62 -1.55
CA LYS A 109 11.65 -9.54 -1.75
C LYS A 109 12.32 -9.33 -3.10
N ILE A 110 11.53 -9.12 -4.17
CA ILE A 110 12.05 -8.78 -5.50
C ILE A 110 12.82 -7.44 -5.46
N ARG A 111 12.29 -6.44 -4.75
CA ARG A 111 12.94 -5.12 -4.60
C ARG A 111 14.25 -5.22 -3.81
N VAL A 112 14.25 -5.91 -2.67
CA VAL A 112 15.44 -6.16 -1.85
C VAL A 112 16.52 -6.89 -2.63
N HIS A 113 16.19 -8.00 -3.29
CA HIS A 113 17.14 -8.76 -4.11
C HIS A 113 17.77 -7.90 -5.22
N LYS A 114 16.99 -6.98 -5.81
CA LYS A 114 17.51 -6.03 -6.79
C LYS A 114 18.50 -5.04 -6.18
N LEU A 115 18.23 -4.53 -4.98
CA LEU A 115 19.12 -3.61 -4.26
C LEU A 115 20.43 -4.31 -3.89
N GLU A 116 20.35 -5.52 -3.34
CA GLU A 116 21.52 -6.31 -2.95
C GLU A 116 22.41 -6.64 -4.14
N LYS A 117 21.81 -7.00 -5.30
CA LYS A 117 22.55 -7.18 -6.56
C LYS A 117 23.28 -5.92 -7.03
N LEU A 118 22.82 -4.75 -6.65
CA LEU A 118 23.47 -3.47 -6.93
C LEU A 118 24.46 -3.06 -5.82
N GLY A 119 24.72 -3.92 -4.84
CA GLY A 119 25.58 -3.64 -3.69
C GLY A 119 24.99 -2.64 -2.69
N GLN A 120 23.68 -2.41 -2.73
CA GLN A 120 23.00 -1.46 -1.85
C GLN A 120 22.36 -2.18 -0.66
N ASN A 121 22.50 -1.61 0.53
CA ASN A 121 21.78 -2.06 1.71
C ASN A 121 20.30 -1.63 1.63
N PRO A 122 19.33 -2.55 1.68
CA PRO A 122 17.91 -2.21 1.64
C PRO A 122 17.47 -1.25 2.75
N ILE A 123 18.00 -1.41 3.96
CA ILE A 123 17.66 -0.56 5.11
C ILE A 123 17.96 0.91 4.79
N ASP A 124 19.09 1.19 4.14
CA ASP A 124 19.50 2.57 3.87
C ASP A 124 18.53 3.33 2.95
N GLN A 125 17.63 2.66 2.23
CA GLN A 125 16.55 3.32 1.48
C GLN A 125 15.59 4.13 2.36
N TYR A 126 15.50 3.81 3.66
CA TYR A 126 14.57 4.43 4.62
C TYR A 126 15.26 5.17 5.78
N PHE A 127 16.59 5.10 5.87
CA PHE A 127 17.34 5.68 7.00
C PHE A 127 18.51 6.57 6.57
N ASN A 128 18.69 6.83 5.28
CA ASN A 128 19.67 7.81 4.82
C ASN A 128 19.15 9.26 4.95
N GLU A 129 20.06 10.23 5.04
CA GLU A 129 19.72 11.64 5.23
C GLU A 129 18.86 12.23 4.11
N THR A 130 19.05 11.77 2.87
CA THR A 130 18.24 12.21 1.72
C THR A 130 16.78 11.78 1.89
N TYR A 131 16.55 10.54 2.31
CA TYR A 131 15.22 10.02 2.61
C TYR A 131 14.58 10.79 3.77
N LEU A 132 15.30 10.99 4.88
CA LEU A 132 14.76 11.71 6.05
C LEU A 132 14.42 13.17 5.71
N THR A 133 15.28 13.86 4.96
CA THR A 133 15.02 15.22 4.48
C THR A 133 13.81 15.27 3.56
N PHE A 134 13.70 14.31 2.65
CA PHE A 134 12.53 14.16 1.78
C PHE A 134 11.24 13.97 2.59
N THR A 135 11.23 13.07 3.57
CA THR A 135 10.05 12.80 4.41
C THR A 135 9.65 14.02 5.24
N LYS A 136 10.61 14.77 5.81
CA LYS A 136 10.35 16.05 6.50
C LYS A 136 9.71 17.07 5.57
N ASN A 137 10.19 17.19 4.33
CA ASN A 137 9.63 18.12 3.35
C ASN A 137 8.25 17.67 2.84
N LEU A 138 8.03 16.37 2.69
CA LEU A 138 6.73 15.81 2.35
C LEU A 138 5.71 16.10 3.44
N ALA A 139 6.09 15.93 4.72
CA ALA A 139 5.24 16.28 5.86
C ALA A 139 4.83 17.76 5.81
N LYS A 140 5.80 18.68 5.67
CA LYS A 140 5.52 20.13 5.53
C LYS A 140 4.57 20.43 4.35
N THR A 141 4.78 19.78 3.21
CA THR A 141 3.96 20.01 2.01
C THR A 141 2.55 19.46 2.17
N SER A 142 2.39 18.31 2.85
CA SER A 142 1.08 17.71 3.10
C SER A 142 0.17 18.61 3.94
N GLN A 143 0.74 19.42 4.84
CA GLN A 143 -0.01 20.38 5.67
C GLN A 143 -0.64 21.52 4.84
N LEU A 144 -0.16 21.76 3.62
CA LEU A 144 -0.80 22.71 2.70
C LEU A 144 -2.16 22.21 2.18
N ARG A 145 -2.45 20.91 2.34
CA ARG A 145 -3.76 20.29 2.01
C ARG A 145 -4.23 20.64 0.60
N LYS A 146 -3.28 20.70 -0.35
CA LYS A 146 -3.52 21.17 -1.72
C LYS A 146 -4.54 20.32 -2.47
N TYR A 147 -4.60 19.03 -2.15
CA TYR A 147 -5.53 18.08 -2.76
C TYR A 147 -6.37 17.44 -1.65
N PRO A 148 -7.71 17.56 -1.70
CA PRO A 148 -8.59 17.05 -0.63
C PRO A 148 -8.49 15.54 -0.38
N ASP A 149 -8.18 14.76 -1.40
CA ASP A 149 -8.10 13.30 -1.33
C ASP A 149 -6.68 12.77 -1.00
N ASP A 150 -5.74 13.65 -0.70
CA ASP A 150 -4.34 13.30 -0.42
C ASP A 150 -4.15 12.92 1.06
N TRP A 151 -2.93 12.48 1.38
CA TRP A 151 -2.49 12.25 2.74
C TRP A 151 -2.16 13.56 3.45
N VAL A 152 -2.37 13.58 4.77
CA VAL A 152 -1.85 14.62 5.66
C VAL A 152 -1.03 13.94 6.72
N MET A 153 0.23 14.36 6.84
CA MET A 153 1.19 13.74 7.75
C MET A 153 2.08 14.75 8.48
N GLU A 154 2.57 14.33 9.62
CA GLU A 154 3.60 15.00 10.42
C GLU A 154 4.82 14.09 10.53
N TYR A 155 6.00 14.68 10.46
CA TYR A 155 7.25 13.97 10.77
C TYR A 155 7.50 14.07 12.27
N VAL A 156 7.84 12.95 12.89
CA VAL A 156 8.19 12.86 14.32
C VAL A 156 9.69 12.59 14.42
N GLU A 157 10.43 13.50 15.05
CA GLU A 157 11.84 13.26 15.35
C GLU A 157 11.98 12.08 16.33
N GLY A 158 13.00 11.25 16.12
CA GLY A 158 13.37 10.20 17.05
C GLY A 158 13.70 10.76 18.43
N ASP A 159 13.43 9.97 19.46
CA ASP A 159 13.79 10.31 20.85
C ASP A 159 15.26 9.98 21.19
N GLY A 160 16.00 9.44 20.21
CA GLY A 160 17.39 9.00 20.36
C GLY A 160 17.55 7.75 21.23
N LYS A 161 16.45 7.05 21.56
CA LYS A 161 16.45 5.90 22.48
C LYS A 161 15.58 4.75 21.99
N THR A 162 14.29 5.02 21.76
CA THR A 162 13.28 4.01 21.45
C THR A 162 12.89 3.97 19.98
N PHE A 163 13.14 5.03 19.20
CA PHE A 163 12.98 5.02 17.74
C PHE A 163 13.84 6.08 17.03
N ASP A 164 14.15 5.85 15.75
CA ASP A 164 14.97 6.76 14.93
C ASP A 164 14.15 7.91 14.32
N TYR A 165 12.94 7.62 13.85
CA TYR A 165 11.95 8.63 13.43
C TYR A 165 10.55 8.03 13.33
N GLY A 166 9.53 8.88 13.21
CA GLY A 166 8.16 8.47 13.02
C GLY A 166 7.40 9.33 12.03
N ASN A 167 6.22 8.86 11.64
CA ASN A 167 5.27 9.60 10.81
C ASN A 167 3.88 9.47 11.42
N LYS A 168 3.23 10.60 11.71
CA LYS A 168 1.82 10.63 12.13
C LYS A 168 0.94 11.01 10.97
N PHE A 169 0.04 10.14 10.54
CA PHE A 169 -0.94 10.44 9.52
C PHE A 169 -2.27 10.81 10.18
N THR A 170 -2.82 11.97 9.85
CA THR A 170 -4.17 12.38 10.25
C THR A 170 -5.18 12.17 9.14
N GLU A 171 -4.72 12.04 7.89
CA GLU A 171 -5.56 11.72 6.74
C GLU A 171 -4.84 10.75 5.80
N CYS A 172 -5.60 9.85 5.18
CA CYS A 172 -5.08 8.81 4.29
C CYS A 172 -5.82 8.80 2.96
N GLY A 173 -5.10 9.01 1.86
CA GLY A 173 -5.69 9.02 0.52
C GLY A 173 -6.29 7.67 0.10
N VAL A 174 -5.68 6.56 0.53
CA VAL A 174 -6.23 5.21 0.31
C VAL A 174 -7.55 5.04 1.04
N HIS A 175 -7.63 5.42 2.31
CA HIS A 175 -8.86 5.31 3.09
C HIS A 175 -10.01 6.11 2.43
N LYS A 176 -9.73 7.35 2.01
CA LYS A 176 -10.72 8.21 1.34
C LYS A 176 -11.24 7.61 0.04
N VAL A 177 -10.36 7.14 -0.86
CA VAL A 177 -10.80 6.57 -2.14
C VAL A 177 -11.51 5.23 -1.93
N PHE A 178 -11.03 4.38 -1.02
CA PHE A 178 -11.69 3.10 -0.73
C PHE A 178 -13.07 3.31 -0.12
N LYS A 179 -13.24 4.32 0.74
CA LYS A 179 -14.57 4.70 1.25
C LYS A 179 -15.51 5.16 0.14
N LYS A 180 -15.04 6.04 -0.76
CA LYS A 180 -15.82 6.48 -1.93
C LYS A 180 -16.25 5.31 -2.82
N LEU A 181 -15.41 4.29 -2.93
CA LEU A 181 -15.64 3.08 -3.73
C LEU A 181 -16.40 1.98 -2.97
N GLY A 182 -16.87 2.21 -1.73
CA GLY A 182 -17.57 1.20 -0.93
C GLY A 182 -16.68 0.00 -0.55
N ALA A 183 -15.37 0.22 -0.45
CA ALA A 183 -14.33 -0.80 -0.26
C ALA A 183 -13.56 -0.64 1.06
N GLU A 184 -14.05 0.18 1.99
CA GLU A 184 -13.39 0.51 3.27
C GLU A 184 -12.97 -0.74 4.05
N LYS A 185 -13.75 -1.83 3.97
CA LYS A 185 -13.42 -3.12 4.60
C LYS A 185 -12.05 -3.68 4.22
N TYR A 186 -11.49 -3.37 3.04
CA TYR A 186 -10.18 -3.90 2.62
C TYR A 186 -9.00 -3.03 3.03
N VAL A 187 -9.23 -1.81 3.51
CA VAL A 187 -8.15 -0.88 3.90
C VAL A 187 -7.21 -1.49 4.96
N PRO A 188 -7.69 -2.21 5.99
CA PRO A 188 -6.83 -2.91 6.95
C PRO A 188 -5.76 -3.79 6.27
N PHE A 189 -6.10 -4.52 5.21
CA PHE A 189 -5.13 -5.37 4.50
C PHE A 189 -4.01 -4.55 3.87
N LEU A 190 -4.34 -3.39 3.29
CA LEU A 190 -3.35 -2.47 2.72
C LEU A 190 -2.46 -1.87 3.81
N CYS A 191 -3.01 -1.56 4.98
CA CYS A 191 -2.24 -1.06 6.12
C CYS A 191 -1.22 -2.09 6.64
N LEU A 192 -1.52 -3.40 6.58
CA LEU A 192 -0.58 -4.45 6.99
C LEU A 192 0.66 -4.55 6.06
N THR A 193 0.61 -3.97 4.86
CA THR A 193 1.74 -4.02 3.91
C THR A 193 2.95 -3.21 4.40
N ASP A 194 2.75 -2.25 5.31
CA ASP A 194 3.83 -1.52 5.99
C ASP A 194 4.70 -2.48 6.84
N PHE A 195 4.07 -3.47 7.48
CA PHE A 195 4.79 -4.51 8.22
C PHE A 195 5.53 -5.47 7.28
N ALA A 196 4.92 -5.84 6.14
CA ALA A 196 5.61 -6.64 5.13
C ALA A 196 6.85 -5.91 4.60
N LEU A 197 6.78 -4.58 4.43
CA LEU A 197 7.92 -3.76 4.04
C LEU A 197 9.03 -3.80 5.10
N GLY A 198 8.72 -3.45 6.35
CA GLY A 198 9.72 -3.43 7.43
C GLY A 198 10.35 -4.80 7.69
N ASN A 199 9.53 -5.86 7.65
CA ASN A 199 9.99 -7.23 7.86
C ASN A 199 10.96 -7.69 6.75
N VAL A 200 10.63 -7.40 5.49
CA VAL A 200 11.47 -7.82 4.35
C VAL A 200 12.71 -6.95 4.18
N TYR A 201 12.63 -5.64 4.44
CA TYR A 201 13.78 -4.74 4.36
C TYR A 201 14.73 -4.85 5.56
N GLY A 202 14.28 -5.45 6.67
CA GLY A 202 15.13 -5.72 7.83
C GLY A 202 15.25 -4.57 8.82
N PHE A 203 14.27 -3.67 8.87
CA PHE A 203 14.19 -2.61 9.88
C PHE A 203 13.03 -2.86 10.86
N GLY A 204 13.01 -2.14 11.98
CA GLY A 204 11.91 -2.16 12.94
C GLY A 204 10.80 -1.18 12.54
N PHE A 205 9.57 -1.68 12.50
CA PHE A 205 8.36 -0.89 12.26
C PHE A 205 7.32 -1.29 13.31
N THR A 206 6.74 -0.29 13.96
CA THR A 206 5.62 -0.47 14.87
C THR A 206 4.59 0.63 14.67
N ARG A 207 3.34 0.31 15.01
CA ARG A 207 2.18 1.19 14.95
C ARG A 207 1.12 0.67 15.92
N THR A 208 0.43 1.56 16.62
CA THR A 208 -0.59 1.21 17.62
C THR A 208 -1.98 1.69 17.24
N GLN A 209 -2.07 2.75 16.44
CA GLN A 209 -3.28 3.32 15.90
C GLN A 209 -3.20 3.33 14.38
N THR A 210 -4.31 3.00 13.72
CA THR A 210 -4.39 3.04 12.25
C THR A 210 -5.73 3.59 11.78
N LEU A 211 -5.69 4.64 10.96
CA LEU A 211 -6.88 5.21 10.30
C LEU A 211 -7.73 4.14 9.60
N GLY A 212 -7.09 3.19 8.91
CA GLY A 212 -7.74 2.07 8.24
C GLY A 212 -8.48 1.09 9.17
N ASN A 213 -8.15 1.08 10.47
CA ASN A 213 -8.82 0.29 11.49
C ASN A 213 -9.78 1.14 12.35
N GLY A 214 -10.06 2.38 11.92
CA GLY A 214 -10.99 3.30 12.58
C GLY A 214 -10.38 4.15 13.71
N ASP A 215 -9.05 4.17 13.87
CA ASP A 215 -8.38 5.07 14.82
C ASP A 215 -8.30 6.51 14.29
N PRO A 216 -8.10 7.53 15.16
CA PRO A 216 -8.00 8.92 14.72
C PRO A 216 -6.72 9.25 13.93
N ILE A 217 -5.67 8.44 14.04
CA ILE A 217 -4.38 8.64 13.37
C ILE A 217 -3.73 7.31 12.98
N CYS A 218 -2.70 7.37 12.12
CA CYS A 218 -1.68 6.34 12.05
C CYS A 218 -0.39 6.83 12.74
N ASP A 219 0.17 6.10 13.70
CA ASP A 219 1.34 6.51 14.49
C ASP A 219 2.59 5.66 14.18
N HIS A 220 3.10 5.79 12.97
CA HIS A 220 4.21 4.97 12.46
C HIS A 220 5.50 5.32 13.19
N THR A 221 6.23 4.31 13.67
CA THR A 221 7.58 4.48 14.23
C THR A 221 8.56 3.53 13.56
N PHE A 222 9.74 4.03 13.24
CA PHE A 222 10.79 3.33 12.49
C PHE A 222 12.08 3.23 13.30
N LEU A 223 12.69 2.05 13.30
CA LEU A 223 13.98 1.76 13.92
C LEU A 223 14.94 1.15 12.91
N LYS A 224 16.12 1.74 12.72
CA LYS A 224 17.14 1.20 11.81
C LYS A 224 17.62 -0.17 12.29
N LYS A 225 17.83 -0.29 13.61
CA LYS A 225 18.22 -1.52 14.30
C LYS A 225 17.05 -2.04 15.12
N GLY A 226 16.10 -2.67 14.44
CA GLY A 226 14.94 -3.28 15.09
C GLY A 226 14.38 -4.40 14.24
N THR A 227 13.36 -5.06 14.75
CA THR A 227 12.64 -6.12 14.04
C THR A 227 11.19 -5.70 13.82
N THR A 228 10.69 -5.95 12.63
CA THR A 228 9.25 -5.82 12.34
C THR A 228 8.62 -7.21 12.45
N PRO A 229 7.57 -7.41 13.27
CA PRO A 229 6.89 -8.69 13.33
C PRO A 229 6.23 -8.99 11.99
N ARG A 230 6.14 -10.27 11.63
CA ARG A 230 5.28 -10.69 10.52
C ARG A 230 3.83 -10.43 10.91
N ALA A 231 3.11 -9.72 10.06
CA ALA A 231 1.78 -9.21 10.34
C ALA A 231 0.63 -10.06 9.78
N TRP A 232 0.93 -11.26 9.27
CA TRP A 232 -0.07 -12.24 8.88
C TRP A 232 0.16 -13.62 9.53
N PRO A 233 -0.85 -14.23 10.19
CA PRO A 233 -2.17 -13.63 10.47
C PRO A 233 -2.06 -12.44 11.45
N PRO A 234 -2.95 -11.44 11.35
CA PRO A 234 -2.83 -10.16 12.06
C PRO A 234 -3.32 -10.20 13.52
N ASP A 235 -3.80 -11.34 14.03
CA ASP A 235 -4.50 -11.46 15.33
C ASP A 235 -3.67 -10.99 16.54
N LYS A 236 -2.35 -10.95 16.39
CA LYS A 236 -1.42 -10.52 17.45
C LYS A 236 -1.07 -9.04 17.39
N LEU A 237 -1.54 -8.31 16.39
CA LEU A 237 -1.28 -6.88 16.24
C LEU A 237 -2.32 -6.08 17.01
N GLN A 238 -1.85 -5.24 17.92
CA GLN A 238 -2.71 -4.36 18.73
C GLN A 238 -3.62 -3.48 17.86
N GLU A 239 -3.14 -3.01 16.71
CA GLU A 239 -3.89 -2.11 15.85
C GLU A 239 -5.01 -2.81 15.07
N PHE A 240 -4.93 -4.12 14.86
CA PHE A 240 -5.85 -4.83 13.97
C PHE A 240 -7.10 -5.27 14.73
N LYS A 241 -8.26 -4.74 14.30
CA LYS A 241 -9.53 -4.88 15.04
C LYS A 241 -10.59 -5.68 14.29
N MET A 242 -10.31 -6.08 13.05
CA MET A 242 -11.26 -6.77 12.19
C MET A 242 -11.30 -8.26 12.50
N LYS A 243 -12.47 -8.89 12.32
CA LYS A 243 -12.59 -10.35 12.31
C LYS A 243 -12.26 -10.87 10.92
N LEU A 244 -11.56 -12.01 10.86
CA LEU A 244 -11.17 -12.65 9.59
C LEU A 244 -12.22 -13.64 9.04
N GLU A 245 -13.19 -14.00 9.88
CA GLU A 245 -14.34 -14.88 9.58
C GLU A 245 -15.46 -14.14 8.86
#